data_AF-A0A0N1GVY6-F1
#
_entry.id   AF-A0A0N1GVY6-F1
#
_cell.length_a   1.000
_cell.length_b   1.000
_cell.length_c   1.000
_cell.angle_alpha   90.00
_cell.angle_beta   90.00
_cell.angle_gamma   90.00
#
_symmetry.space_group_name_H-M   'P 1'
#
loop_
_entity.id
_entity.type
_entity.pdbx_description
1 polymer ?
#
loop_
_entity_poly.entity_id
_entity_poly.type
_entity_poly.pdbx_seq_one_letter_code
_entity_poly.pdbx_strand_id
1 'polypeptide(L)'
;MSKDEIEYEIRSGDREAFIAGLRELAEFLAANPEVLVPRYPVLGVIVNAADDTARRAGVHLVAALLGAPVEDLGQGFYSANRQFGPVAYRVTAVPPREGQL
;
A
#
# COMPACT_ATOMS: atom_id res chain seq x y z
N MET A 1 -3.19 33.90 1.76
CA MET A 1 -3.08 32.54 2.33
C MET A 1 -2.51 31.66 1.23
N SER A 2 -1.21 31.39 1.26
CA SER A 2 -0.56 30.51 0.28
C SER A 2 -1.08 29.10 0.50
N LYS A 3 -1.57 28.47 -0.56
CA LYS A 3 -2.06 27.09 -0.56
C LYS A 3 -0.81 26.22 -0.62
N ASP A 4 -0.24 25.90 0.53
CA ASP A 4 0.78 24.87 0.62
C ASP A 4 0.13 23.58 0.14
N GLU A 5 0.43 23.22 -1.11
CA GLU A 5 -0.03 21.99 -1.72
C GLU A 5 0.59 20.85 -0.91
N ILE A 6 -0.26 20.03 -0.31
CA ILE A 6 0.20 18.89 0.48
C ILE A 6 0.93 17.95 -0.49
N GLU A 7 2.26 17.95 -0.44
CA GLU A 7 3.10 17.22 -1.38
C GLU A 7 3.40 15.81 -0.86
N TYR A 8 2.76 14.82 -1.49
CA TYR A 8 3.09 13.42 -1.30
C TYR A 8 3.18 12.71 -2.65
N GLU A 9 4.06 11.72 -2.75
CA GLU A 9 4.19 10.83 -3.89
C GLU A 9 3.60 9.46 -3.54
N ILE A 10 2.62 9.00 -4.31
CA ILE A 10 2.14 7.61 -4.24
C ILE A 10 2.91 6.82 -5.28
N ARG A 11 3.75 5.87 -4.83
CA ARG A 11 4.52 5.01 -5.73
C ARG A 11 3.62 3.92 -6.33
N SER A 12 2.97 4.24 -7.43
CA SER A 12 2.19 3.31 -8.25
C SER A 12 2.96 2.80 -9.47
N GLY A 13 2.71 1.55 -9.87
CA GLY A 13 3.24 0.98 -11.12
C GLY A 13 2.20 0.95 -12.25
N ASP A 14 2.53 0.24 -13.32
CA ASP A 14 1.63 -0.05 -14.43
C ASP A 14 0.46 -0.95 -13.97
N ARG A 15 -0.76 -0.41 -14.04
CA ARG A 15 -1.97 -1.08 -13.57
C ARG A 15 -2.33 -2.31 -14.42
N GLU A 16 -2.19 -2.22 -15.73
CA GLU A 16 -2.59 -3.30 -16.63
C GLU A 16 -1.64 -4.48 -16.52
N ALA A 17 -0.33 -4.20 -16.52
CA ALA A 17 0.69 -5.22 -16.33
C ALA A 17 0.58 -5.92 -14.96
N PHE A 18 0.31 -5.15 -13.89
CA PHE A 18 0.12 -5.72 -12.55
C PHE A 18 -1.08 -6.68 -12.50
N ILE A 19 -2.21 -6.29 -13.07
CA ILE A 19 -3.41 -7.13 -13.08
C ILE A 19 -3.19 -8.38 -13.94
N ALA A 20 -2.48 -8.25 -15.07
CA ALA A 20 -2.13 -9.40 -15.91
C ALA A 20 -1.28 -10.42 -15.15
N GLY A 21 -0.21 -9.98 -14.48
CA GLY A 21 0.66 -10.87 -13.70
C GLY A 21 -0.05 -11.55 -12.52
N LEU A 22 -1.03 -10.89 -11.88
CA LEU A 22 -1.83 -11.53 -10.82
C LEU A 22 -2.71 -12.68 -11.36
N ARG A 23 -3.25 -12.53 -12.57
CA ARG A 23 -4.04 -13.60 -13.22
C ARG A 23 -3.15 -14.77 -13.60
N GLU A 24 -2.00 -14.48 -14.21
CA GLU A 24 -1.01 -15.49 -14.57
C GLU A 24 -0.53 -16.27 -13.34
N LEU A 25 -0.22 -15.59 -12.22
CA LEU A 25 0.16 -16.26 -10.97
C LEU A 25 -0.96 -17.16 -10.43
N ALA A 26 -2.20 -16.71 -10.47
CA ALA A 26 -3.34 -17.51 -10.01
C ALA A 26 -3.52 -18.78 -10.87
N GLU A 27 -3.39 -18.66 -12.19
CA GLU A 27 -3.45 -19.79 -13.12
C GLU A 27 -2.30 -20.78 -12.88
N PHE A 28 -1.07 -20.28 -12.69
CA PHE A 28 0.10 -21.10 -12.37
C PHE A 28 -0.10 -21.89 -11.06
N LEU A 29 -0.55 -21.25 -9.98
CA LEU A 29 -0.77 -21.91 -8.70
C LEU A 29 -1.90 -22.95 -8.76
N ALA A 30 -2.93 -22.69 -9.58
CA ALA A 30 -4.01 -23.65 -9.78
C ALA A 30 -3.53 -24.90 -10.56
N ALA A 31 -2.59 -24.73 -11.49
CA ALA A 31 -2.03 -25.82 -12.30
C ALA A 31 -0.97 -26.66 -11.57
N ASN A 32 -0.34 -26.13 -10.50
CA ASN A 32 0.80 -26.75 -9.82
C ASN A 32 0.55 -26.86 -8.30
N PRO A 33 -0.29 -27.81 -7.83
CA PRO A 33 -0.71 -27.91 -6.42
C PRO A 33 0.42 -28.22 -5.43
N GLU A 34 1.57 -28.68 -5.89
CA GLU A 34 2.78 -28.90 -5.10
C GLU A 34 3.49 -27.58 -4.71
N VAL A 35 3.18 -26.48 -5.39
CA VAL A 35 3.76 -25.17 -5.10
C VAL A 35 3.06 -24.58 -3.88
N LEU A 36 3.83 -24.39 -2.81
CA LEU A 36 3.32 -23.82 -1.57
C LEU A 36 2.89 -22.36 -1.77
N VAL A 37 1.74 -22.00 -1.18
CA VAL A 37 1.27 -20.62 -1.13
C VAL A 37 1.64 -19.95 0.19
N PRO A 38 1.96 -18.65 0.19
CA PRO A 38 2.19 -17.91 1.42
C PRO A 38 0.91 -17.86 2.27
N ARG A 39 1.06 -17.92 3.59
CA ARG A 39 -0.07 -17.88 4.54
C ARG A 39 -0.79 -16.52 4.55
N TYR A 40 -0.04 -15.43 4.39
CA TYR A 40 -0.54 -14.04 4.47
C TYR A 40 0.19 -13.11 3.48
N PRO A 41 -0.02 -13.25 2.16
CA PRO A 41 0.59 -12.37 1.18
C PRO A 41 0.05 -10.94 1.29
N VAL A 42 0.93 -9.95 1.13
CA VAL A 42 0.57 -8.52 1.14
C VAL A 42 1.10 -7.83 -0.11
N LEU A 43 0.20 -7.17 -0.84
CA LEU A 43 0.49 -6.31 -1.99
C LEU A 43 0.57 -4.86 -1.50
N GLY A 44 1.73 -4.22 -1.64
CA GLY A 44 2.03 -2.94 -1.00
C GLY A 44 2.16 -1.76 -1.97
N VAL A 45 1.56 -0.63 -1.62
CA VAL A 45 1.83 0.70 -2.22
C VAL A 45 2.40 1.62 -1.14
N ILE A 46 3.42 2.41 -1.51
CA ILE A 46 4.11 3.30 -0.58
C ILE A 46 3.73 4.76 -0.88
N VAL A 47 3.43 5.50 0.17
CA VAL A 47 3.28 6.96 0.15
C VAL A 47 4.56 7.57 0.74
N ASN A 48 5.26 8.40 -0.04
CA ASN A 48 6.38 9.20 0.47
C ASN A 48 5.95 10.64 0.68
N ALA A 49 6.29 11.19 1.84
CA ALA A 49 6.11 12.60 2.14
C ALA A 49 7.11 13.03 3.22
N ALA A 50 7.56 14.28 3.14
CA ALA A 50 8.54 14.84 4.07
C ALA A 50 7.94 15.06 5.46
N ASP A 51 6.76 15.68 5.55
CA ASP A 51 6.08 15.95 6.79
C ASP A 51 4.93 14.96 7.09
N ASP A 52 4.49 14.97 8.34
CA ASP A 52 3.49 14.04 8.86
C ASP A 52 2.09 14.28 8.31
N THR A 53 1.73 15.55 8.10
CA THR A 53 0.42 15.93 7.55
C THR A 53 0.28 15.38 6.14
N ALA A 54 1.33 15.50 5.31
CA ALA A 54 1.34 14.99 3.96
C ALA A 54 1.30 13.46 3.88
N ARG A 55 2.03 12.77 4.75
CA ARG A 55 1.94 11.30 4.88
C ARG A 55 0.53 10.85 5.23
N ARG A 56 -0.08 11.48 6.23
CA ARG A 56 -1.44 11.17 6.68
C ARG A 56 -2.46 11.42 5.57
N ALA A 57 -2.34 12.54 4.86
CA ALA A 57 -3.22 12.88 3.74
C ALA A 57 -3.13 11.87 2.59
N GLY A 58 -1.91 11.48 2.19
CA GLY A 58 -1.70 10.51 1.11
C GLY A 58 -2.26 9.12 1.45
N VAL A 59 -2.10 8.66 2.69
CA VAL A 59 -2.71 7.38 3.13
C VAL A 59 -4.23 7.48 3.17
N HIS A 60 -4.80 8.59 3.65
CA HIS A 60 -6.26 8.79 3.64
C HIS A 60 -6.85 8.73 2.24
N LEU A 61 -6.18 9.30 1.23
CA LEU A 61 -6.64 9.24 -0.16
C LEU A 61 -6.81 7.79 -0.63
N VAL A 62 -5.78 6.95 -0.44
CA VAL A 62 -5.81 5.56 -0.87
C VAL A 62 -6.74 4.71 0.01
N ALA A 63 -6.77 4.97 1.32
CA ALA A 63 -7.65 4.28 2.26
C ALA A 63 -9.13 4.45 1.90
N ALA A 64 -9.54 5.66 1.47
CA ALA A 64 -10.88 5.93 0.99
C ALA A 64 -11.25 5.08 -0.24
N LEU A 65 -10.32 4.92 -1.19
CA LEU A 65 -10.51 4.05 -2.37
C LEU A 65 -10.59 2.57 -2.00
N LEU A 66 -9.83 2.14 -0.98
CA LEU A 66 -9.90 0.77 -0.46
C LEU A 66 -11.17 0.52 0.34
N GLY A 67 -11.81 1.56 0.90
CA GLY A 67 -12.88 1.41 1.89
C GLY A 67 -12.35 0.83 3.20
N ALA A 68 -11.14 1.23 3.60
CA ALA A 68 -10.46 0.73 4.79
C ALA A 68 -10.13 1.89 5.76
N PRO A 69 -10.10 1.63 7.07
CA PRO A 69 -9.67 2.64 8.04
C PRO A 69 -8.16 2.90 7.92
N VAL A 70 -7.75 4.11 8.29
CA VAL A 70 -6.33 4.45 8.48
C VAL A 70 -5.93 4.08 9.91
N GLU A 71 -4.83 3.36 10.02
CA GLU A 71 -4.14 3.00 11.25
C GLU A 71 -2.89 3.87 11.40
N ASP A 72 -2.72 4.46 12.59
CA ASP A 72 -1.48 5.08 13.02
C ASP A 72 -0.63 4.01 13.70
N LEU A 73 0.52 3.70 13.09
CA LEU A 73 1.42 2.66 13.57
C LEU A 73 2.52 3.24 14.48
N GLY A 74 2.47 4.55 14.78
CA GLY A 74 3.49 5.27 15.52
C GLY A 74 4.70 5.66 14.65
N GLN A 75 5.58 6.51 15.19
CA GLN A 75 6.82 6.95 14.52
C GLN A 75 6.60 7.56 13.12
N GLY A 76 5.45 8.18 12.88
CA GLY A 76 5.10 8.77 11.59
C GLY A 76 4.73 7.77 10.49
N PHE A 77 4.50 6.50 10.84
CA PHE A 77 3.96 5.49 9.94
C PHE A 77 2.43 5.48 9.99
N TYR A 78 1.82 5.53 8.81
CA TYR A 78 0.39 5.35 8.64
C TYR A 78 0.13 4.22 7.66
N SER A 79 -0.92 3.43 7.90
CA SER A 79 -1.30 2.39 6.95
C SER A 79 -2.80 2.24 6.81
N ALA A 80 -3.23 1.68 5.69
CA ALA A 80 -4.57 1.16 5.53
C ALA A 80 -4.48 -0.14 4.74
N ASN A 81 -5.29 -1.13 5.10
CA ASN A 81 -5.29 -2.41 4.43
C ASN A 81 -6.70 -2.94 4.21
N ARG A 82 -6.89 -3.64 3.10
CA ARG A 82 -8.12 -4.39 2.80
C ARG A 82 -7.77 -5.83 2.44
N GLN A 83 -8.52 -6.77 2.99
CA GLN A 83 -8.36 -8.20 2.74
C GLN A 83 -9.24 -8.68 1.57
N PHE A 84 -8.71 -9.62 0.81
CA PHE A 84 -9.33 -10.39 -0.26
C PHE A 84 -9.00 -11.87 -0.03
N GLY A 85 -9.80 -12.54 0.78
CA GLY A 85 -9.41 -13.85 1.33
C GLY A 85 -8.10 -13.72 2.14
N PRO A 86 -7.09 -14.58 1.92
CA PRO A 86 -5.80 -14.48 2.63
C PRO A 86 -4.89 -13.37 2.11
N VAL A 87 -5.22 -12.71 0.99
CA VAL A 87 -4.40 -11.67 0.37
C VAL A 87 -4.80 -10.31 0.90
N ALA A 88 -3.84 -9.52 1.37
CA ALA A 88 -4.08 -8.13 1.74
C ALA A 88 -3.53 -7.16 0.67
N TYR A 89 -4.29 -6.11 0.37
CA TYR A 89 -3.78 -4.93 -0.31
C TYR A 89 -3.55 -3.83 0.73
N ARG A 90 -2.33 -3.32 0.83
CA ARG A 90 -1.91 -2.36 1.85
C ARG A 90 -1.29 -1.13 1.21
N VAL A 91 -1.69 0.04 1.72
CA VAL A 91 -0.96 1.29 1.54
C VAL A 91 -0.24 1.63 2.83
N THR A 92 1.01 2.11 2.73
CA THR A 92 1.80 2.55 3.88
C THR A 92 2.46 3.89 3.57
N ALA A 93 2.22 4.91 4.38
CA ALA A 93 3.12 6.06 4.44
C ALA A 93 4.27 5.77 5.37
N VAL A 94 5.47 6.07 4.89
CA VAL A 94 6.72 5.86 5.61
C VAL A 94 7.36 7.21 5.93
N PRO A 95 7.89 7.42 7.14
CA PRO A 95 8.66 8.61 7.45
C PRO A 95 9.96 8.67 6.61
N PRO A 96 10.54 9.86 6.38
CA PRO A 96 11.86 9.99 5.77
C PRO A 96 12.91 9.16 6.51
N ARG A 97 13.91 8.65 5.79
CA ARG A 97 14.96 7.78 6.36
C ARG A 97 15.69 8.38 7.58
N GLU A 98 15.75 9.70 7.70
CA GLU A 98 16.37 10.39 8.85
C GLU A 98 15.60 10.21 10.18
N GLY A 99 14.33 9.77 10.13
CA GLY A 99 13.48 9.51 11.29
C GLY A 99 13.30 8.03 11.65
N GLN A 100 14.14 7.12 11.13
CA GLN A 100 14.05 5.67 11.37
C GLN A 100 14.98 5.16 12.49
N LEU A 101 15.43 6.03 13.41
CA LEU A 101 16.30 5.68 14.54
C LEU A 101 15.51 5.41 15.81
#